data_AF-A0A0H5B7M2-F1
#
_entry.id   AF-A0A0H5B7M2-F1
#
_cell.length_a   1.000
_cell.length_b   1.000
_cell.length_c   1.000
_cell.angle_alpha   90.00
_cell.angle_beta   90.00
_cell.angle_gamma   90.00
#
_symmetry.space_group_name_H-M   'P 1'
#
loop_
_entity.id
_entity.type
_entity.pdbx_description
1 polymer ?
#
loop_
_entity_poly.entity_id
_entity_poly.type
_entity_poly.pdbx_seq_one_letter_code
_entity_poly.pdbx_strand_id
1 'polypeptide(L)'
;QAQEKGYFTDLVPFKVQGVDKVVDKDNGIRVSTPESLAKLKPAFVKPYGTITAANASFLSDGASACLVMTEQKAKELGLKPKAFLRDFLYVSQDPVNQLLLGPAYGIPKLLKKVGLGLKDIDTWEIHEAFAGQIVANLKALDSEWFCKTYLGLNEKFGSPDLSKWNNWGGSLSIGHPFAATGVRLCMHTAN
;
A
#
# COMPACT_ATOMS: atom_id res chain seq x y z
N GLN A 1 15.52 4.61 -6.47
CA GLN A 1 15.89 3.19 -6.60
C GLN A 1 15.00 2.42 -7.57
N ALA A 2 13.76 2.04 -7.23
CA ALA A 2 12.91 1.21 -8.12
C ALA A 2 12.64 1.88 -9.49
N GLN A 3 12.34 3.19 -9.49
CA GLN A 3 12.21 4.00 -10.71
C GLN A 3 13.48 3.98 -11.57
N GLU A 4 14.66 4.15 -10.95
CA GLU A 4 15.95 4.16 -11.65
C GLU A 4 16.30 2.79 -12.24
N LYS A 5 15.88 1.71 -11.57
CA LYS A 5 16.03 0.33 -12.04
C LYS A 5 14.99 -0.07 -13.10
N GLY A 6 14.03 0.80 -13.41
CA GLY A 6 13.00 0.55 -14.42
C GLY A 6 11.94 -0.48 -14.00
N TYR A 7 11.69 -0.65 -12.69
CA TYR A 7 10.74 -1.65 -12.20
C TYR A 7 9.27 -1.23 -12.34
N PHE A 8 8.99 0.07 -12.50
CA PHE A 8 7.64 0.60 -12.73
C PHE A 8 7.16 0.31 -14.16
N THR A 9 6.92 -0.98 -14.43
CA THR A 9 6.42 -1.49 -15.72
C THR A 9 4.92 -1.28 -15.90
N ASP A 10 4.23 -0.81 -14.86
CA ASP A 10 2.82 -0.46 -14.84
C ASP A 10 2.56 1.00 -15.25
N LEU A 11 3.60 1.86 -15.30
CA LEU A 11 3.49 3.24 -15.77
C LEU A 11 3.49 3.28 -17.30
N VAL A 12 2.38 3.72 -17.88
CA VAL A 12 2.28 4.03 -19.31
C VAL A 12 2.46 5.54 -19.50
N PRO A 13 3.47 6.02 -20.26
CA PRO A 13 3.66 7.44 -20.51
C PRO A 13 2.41 8.09 -21.12
N PHE A 14 2.05 9.28 -20.64
CA PHE A 14 0.84 9.97 -21.05
C PHE A 14 1.13 11.37 -21.60
N LYS A 15 0.56 11.66 -22.78
CA LYS A 15 0.63 12.99 -23.41
C LYS A 15 -0.62 13.78 -23.04
N VAL A 16 -0.47 14.70 -22.10
CA VAL A 16 -1.56 15.61 -21.71
C VAL A 16 -1.81 16.61 -22.83
N GLN A 17 -3.08 16.83 -23.17
CA GLN A 17 -3.47 17.83 -24.16
C GLN A 17 -3.04 19.24 -23.72
N GLY A 18 -2.38 19.98 -24.60
CA GLY A 18 -1.88 21.33 -24.29
C GLY A 18 -0.60 21.39 -23.47
N VAL A 19 0.03 20.25 -23.14
CA VAL A 19 1.33 20.20 -22.45
C VAL A 19 2.39 19.65 -23.41
N ASP A 20 3.52 20.34 -23.57
CA ASP A 20 4.55 19.97 -24.54
C ASP A 20 5.29 18.67 -24.20
N LYS A 21 5.53 18.40 -22.93
CA LYS A 21 6.26 17.20 -22.48
C LYS A 21 5.30 16.04 -22.24
N VAL A 22 5.76 14.83 -22.60
CA VAL A 22 5.11 13.59 -22.16
C VAL A 22 5.38 13.42 -20.67
N VAL A 23 4.36 13.01 -19.92
CA VAL A 23 4.50 12.63 -18.51
C VAL A 23 4.83 11.15 -18.47
N ASP A 24 6.06 10.83 -18.09
CA ASP A 24 6.62 9.48 -18.08
C ASP A 24 7.22 9.08 -16.72
N LYS A 25 7.03 9.92 -15.70
CA LYS A 25 7.58 9.75 -14.34
C LYS A 25 6.65 10.32 -13.28
N ASP A 26 6.61 9.66 -12.12
CA ASP A 26 5.88 10.14 -10.94
C ASP A 26 6.51 11.40 -10.34
N ASN A 27 5.68 12.34 -9.90
CA ASN A 27 6.13 13.61 -9.32
C ASN A 27 6.53 13.54 -7.84
N GLY A 28 6.09 12.47 -7.14
CA GLY A 28 6.22 12.33 -5.68
C GLY A 28 7.57 11.87 -5.20
N ILE A 29 8.39 11.30 -6.08
CA ILE A 29 9.65 10.64 -5.72
C ILE A 29 10.68 11.71 -5.37
N ARG A 30 10.74 12.06 -4.07
CA ARG A 30 11.58 13.10 -3.50
C ARG A 30 12.18 12.60 -2.19
N VAL A 31 13.43 12.17 -2.26
CA VAL A 31 14.14 11.61 -1.11
C VAL A 31 14.86 12.73 -0.37
N SER A 32 14.79 12.69 0.96
CA SER A 32 15.49 13.62 1.86
C SER A 32 16.16 12.83 2.98
N THR A 33 17.11 13.44 3.68
CA THR A 33 17.77 12.80 4.83
C THR A 33 16.86 12.80 6.07
N PRO A 34 16.98 11.80 6.97
CA PRO A 34 16.21 11.76 8.22
C PRO A 34 16.33 13.05 9.06
N GLU A 35 17.50 13.67 9.10
CA GLU A 35 17.75 14.90 9.86
C GLU A 35 16.98 16.08 9.28
N SER A 36 16.86 16.15 7.95
CA SER A 36 16.07 17.18 7.27
C SER A 36 14.57 16.96 7.48
N LEU A 37 14.12 15.70 7.44
CA LEU A 37 12.73 15.34 7.70
C LEU A 37 12.31 15.65 9.15
N ALA A 38 13.21 15.40 10.12
CA ALA A 38 12.95 15.64 11.54
C ALA A 38 12.79 17.13 11.90
N LYS A 39 13.28 18.05 11.07
CA LYS A 39 13.13 19.50 11.28
C LYS A 39 11.74 20.02 10.90
N LEU A 40 10.94 19.22 10.20
CA LEU A 40 9.62 19.65 9.74
C LEU A 40 8.63 19.76 10.90
N LYS A 41 7.84 20.83 10.87
CA LYS A 41 6.77 21.05 11.85
C LYS A 41 5.62 20.07 11.61
N PRO A 42 4.87 19.69 12.66
CA PRO A 42 3.66 18.88 12.50
C PRO A 42 2.63 19.57 11.62
N ALA A 43 1.99 18.79 10.74
CA ALA A 43 1.02 19.29 9.77
C ALA A 43 -0.42 19.28 10.31
N PHE A 44 -0.79 18.25 11.08
CA PHE A 44 -2.17 17.98 11.50
C PHE A 44 -2.43 18.43 12.94
N VAL A 45 -1.77 17.81 13.92
CA VAL A 45 -1.89 18.18 15.34
C VAL A 45 -0.71 19.06 15.71
N LYS A 46 -0.97 20.30 16.14
CA LYS A 46 0.07 21.29 16.46
C LYS A 46 0.00 21.72 17.92
N PRO A 47 1.15 22.00 18.57
CA PRO A 47 2.53 21.83 18.10
C PRO A 47 3.13 20.43 18.34
N TYR A 48 2.41 19.50 18.98
CA TYR A 48 2.98 18.24 19.50
C TYR A 48 2.75 17.01 18.61
N GLY A 49 2.15 17.17 17.42
CA GLY A 49 1.83 16.04 16.55
C GLY A 49 3.06 15.36 15.95
N THR A 50 2.89 14.13 15.51
CA THR A 50 3.97 13.31 14.93
C THR A 50 3.91 13.24 13.39
N ILE A 51 2.78 13.63 12.80
CA ILE A 51 2.58 13.63 11.35
C ILE A 51 2.98 14.98 10.77
N THR A 52 3.91 14.96 9.81
CA THR A 52 4.43 16.11 9.05
C THR A 52 4.09 15.96 7.58
N ALA A 53 4.32 17.02 6.79
CA ALA A 53 4.08 16.96 5.35
C ALA A 53 4.94 15.92 4.62
N ALA A 54 6.09 15.52 5.18
CA ALA A 54 6.99 14.57 4.52
C ALA A 54 6.79 13.10 4.94
N ASN A 55 5.96 12.84 5.96
CA ASN A 55 5.59 11.48 6.36
C ASN A 55 4.10 11.18 6.12
N ALA A 56 3.46 12.01 5.30
CA ALA A 56 2.11 11.87 4.80
C ALA A 56 2.14 11.67 3.28
N SER A 57 1.18 10.92 2.74
CA SER A 57 0.87 10.99 1.31
C SER A 57 0.36 12.39 0.93
N PHE A 58 0.37 12.69 -0.36
CA PHE A 58 0.07 14.01 -0.90
C PHE A 58 -1.07 13.93 -1.93
N LEU A 59 -1.70 15.07 -2.23
CA LEU A 59 -2.70 15.15 -3.29
C LEU A 59 -2.03 14.82 -4.62
N SER A 60 -2.57 13.82 -5.31
CA SER A 60 -2.02 13.33 -6.56
C SER A 60 -3.13 12.97 -7.54
N ASP A 61 -2.93 13.35 -8.79
CA ASP A 61 -3.81 12.97 -9.89
C ASP A 61 -3.26 11.71 -10.57
N GLY A 62 -4.15 10.79 -10.95
CA GLY A 62 -3.76 9.56 -11.61
C GLY A 62 -4.94 8.64 -11.91
N ALA A 63 -4.73 7.74 -12.87
CA ALA A 63 -5.70 6.73 -13.26
C ALA A 63 -4.98 5.38 -13.38
N SER A 64 -5.73 4.30 -13.24
CA SER A 64 -5.22 2.94 -13.37
C SER A 64 -6.26 2.05 -14.04
N ALA A 65 -5.78 1.04 -14.75
CA ALA A 65 -6.62 0.05 -15.41
C ALA A 65 -5.96 -1.33 -15.29
N CYS A 66 -6.78 -2.38 -15.18
CA CYS A 66 -6.31 -3.75 -15.26
C CYS A 66 -7.29 -4.59 -16.08
N LEU A 67 -6.76 -5.57 -16.80
CA LEU A 67 -7.55 -6.56 -17.52
C LEU A 67 -7.60 -7.84 -16.68
N VAL A 68 -8.79 -8.15 -16.17
CA VAL A 68 -9.07 -9.38 -15.41
C VAL A 68 -9.99 -10.25 -16.24
N MET A 69 -9.69 -11.55 -16.29
CA MET A 69 -10.50 -12.54 -16.99
C MET A 69 -10.36 -13.91 -16.34
N THR A 70 -11.23 -14.84 -16.72
CA THR A 70 -11.08 -16.24 -16.31
C THR A 70 -9.83 -16.85 -16.92
N GLU A 71 -9.21 -17.80 -16.22
CA GLU A 71 -8.04 -18.52 -16.74
C GLU A 71 -8.34 -19.20 -18.09
N GLN A 72 -9.54 -19.78 -18.22
CA GLN A 72 -10.00 -20.38 -19.47
C GLN A 72 -9.97 -19.37 -20.62
N LYS A 73 -10.52 -18.15 -20.41
CA LYS A 73 -10.55 -17.14 -21.47
C LYS A 73 -9.16 -16.63 -21.83
N ALA A 74 -8.28 -16.49 -20.84
CA ALA A 74 -6.88 -16.14 -21.09
C ALA A 74 -6.19 -17.19 -21.99
N LYS A 75 -6.39 -18.48 -21.71
CA LYS A 75 -5.86 -19.59 -22.51
C LYS A 75 -6.42 -19.60 -23.93
N GLU A 76 -7.73 -19.44 -24.10
CA GLU A 76 -8.39 -19.35 -25.42
C GLU A 76 -7.84 -18.20 -26.27
N LEU A 77 -7.51 -17.06 -25.65
CA LEU A 77 -6.97 -15.89 -26.32
C LEU A 77 -5.44 -15.94 -26.51
N GLY A 78 -4.77 -17.01 -26.06
CA GLY A 78 -3.31 -17.13 -26.13
C GLY A 78 -2.54 -16.13 -25.25
N LEU A 79 -3.19 -15.58 -24.21
CA LEU A 79 -2.58 -14.64 -23.28
C LEU A 79 -1.82 -15.39 -22.18
N LYS A 80 -0.68 -14.84 -21.72
CA LYS A 80 0.06 -15.33 -20.56
C LYS A 80 -0.36 -14.55 -19.30
N PRO A 81 -1.10 -15.14 -18.34
CA PRO A 81 -1.49 -14.44 -17.12
C PRO A 81 -0.27 -14.02 -16.29
N LYS A 82 -0.34 -12.83 -15.65
CA LYS A 82 0.71 -12.34 -14.75
C LYS A 82 0.59 -12.92 -13.34
N ALA A 83 -0.63 -13.01 -12.83
CA ALA A 83 -0.94 -13.53 -11.50
C ALA A 83 -2.39 -14.02 -11.44
N PHE A 84 -2.74 -14.67 -10.33
CA PHE A 84 -4.12 -15.06 -10.01
C PHE A 84 -4.67 -14.16 -8.89
N LEU A 85 -5.85 -13.58 -9.10
CA LEU A 85 -6.62 -12.98 -8.01
C LEU A 85 -7.22 -14.11 -7.18
N ARG A 86 -6.61 -14.44 -6.04
CA ARG A 86 -6.94 -15.62 -5.23
C ARG A 86 -8.16 -15.41 -4.35
N ASP A 87 -8.04 -14.51 -3.38
CA ASP A 87 -9.10 -14.21 -2.44
C ASP A 87 -8.98 -12.74 -2.00
N PHE A 88 -10.10 -12.18 -1.56
CA PHE A 88 -10.19 -10.84 -1.01
C PHE A 88 -11.28 -10.80 0.06
N LEU A 89 -11.21 -9.78 0.89
CA LEU A 89 -12.29 -9.45 1.82
C LEU A 89 -12.33 -7.96 2.06
N TYR A 90 -13.46 -7.53 2.61
CA TYR A 90 -13.63 -6.17 3.11
C TYR A 90 -13.88 -6.23 4.61
N VAL A 91 -13.30 -5.26 5.33
CA VAL A 91 -13.56 -5.01 6.74
C VAL A 91 -13.97 -3.56 6.91
N SER A 92 -14.70 -3.29 8.00
CA SER A 92 -15.06 -1.94 8.42
C SER A 92 -14.63 -1.74 9.86
N GLN A 93 -14.31 -0.50 10.22
CA GLN A 93 -13.89 -0.09 11.56
C GLN A 93 -14.73 1.10 12.03
N ASP A 94 -14.73 1.36 13.33
CA ASP A 94 -15.25 2.61 13.88
C ASP A 94 -14.44 3.80 13.31
N PRO A 95 -15.07 4.69 12.52
CA PRO A 95 -14.37 5.81 11.90
C PRO A 95 -13.87 6.83 12.93
N VAL A 96 -14.45 6.88 14.13
CA VAL A 96 -14.11 7.88 15.14
C VAL A 96 -12.69 7.65 15.68
N ASN A 97 -12.35 6.41 16.05
CA ASN A 97 -11.10 6.14 16.77
C ASN A 97 -10.08 5.32 15.98
N GLN A 98 -10.50 4.58 14.95
CA GLN A 98 -9.67 3.50 14.39
C GLN A 98 -9.84 3.28 12.88
N LEU A 99 -10.34 4.30 12.15
CA LEU A 99 -10.58 4.24 10.71
C LEU A 99 -9.40 3.65 9.91
N LEU A 100 -8.18 4.02 10.29
CA LEU A 100 -6.96 3.69 9.55
C LEU A 100 -6.34 2.34 9.97
N LEU A 101 -6.98 1.56 10.84
CA LEU A 101 -6.54 0.22 11.24
C LEU A 101 -7.04 -0.89 10.31
N GLY A 102 -7.60 -0.56 9.14
CA GLY A 102 -8.08 -1.51 8.15
C GLY A 102 -7.13 -2.71 7.92
N PRO A 103 -5.82 -2.50 7.63
CA PRO A 103 -4.86 -3.60 7.49
C PRO A 103 -4.73 -4.49 8.73
N ALA A 104 -4.67 -3.93 9.93
CA ALA A 104 -4.55 -4.68 11.18
C ALA A 104 -5.73 -5.62 11.44
N TYR A 105 -6.94 -5.27 10.97
CA TYR A 105 -8.11 -6.14 11.04
C TYR A 105 -8.26 -7.06 9.82
N GLY A 106 -7.87 -6.58 8.64
CA GLY A 106 -8.09 -7.27 7.37
C GLY A 106 -7.11 -8.41 7.14
N ILE A 107 -5.81 -8.18 7.39
CA ILE A 107 -4.74 -9.16 7.13
C ILE A 107 -4.98 -10.47 7.90
N PRO A 108 -5.22 -10.46 9.23
CA PRO A 108 -5.43 -11.69 9.98
C PRO A 108 -6.67 -12.47 9.52
N LYS A 109 -7.76 -11.75 9.21
CA LYS A 109 -9.00 -12.36 8.73
C LYS A 109 -8.82 -13.02 7.36
N LEU A 110 -8.09 -12.38 6.45
CA LEU A 110 -7.87 -12.90 5.11
C LEU A 110 -6.98 -14.12 5.15
N LEU A 111 -5.84 -14.03 5.84
CA LEU A 111 -4.90 -15.14 5.98
C LEU A 111 -5.56 -16.35 6.66
N LYS A 112 -6.36 -16.14 7.71
CA LYS A 112 -7.16 -17.20 8.32
C LYS A 112 -8.16 -17.82 7.33
N LYS A 113 -8.86 -17.00 6.54
CA LYS A 113 -9.85 -17.47 5.55
C LYS A 113 -9.20 -18.40 4.51
N VAL A 114 -8.00 -18.07 4.05
CA VAL A 114 -7.29 -18.85 3.02
C VAL A 114 -6.35 -19.92 3.58
N GLY A 115 -6.27 -20.05 4.92
CA GLY A 115 -5.41 -21.04 5.57
C GLY A 115 -3.91 -20.78 5.43
N LEU A 116 -3.51 -19.50 5.28
CA LEU A 116 -2.11 -19.07 5.18
C LEU A 116 -1.68 -18.34 6.46
N GLY A 117 -0.37 -18.28 6.70
CA GLY A 117 0.28 -17.47 7.72
C GLY A 117 1.21 -16.40 7.13
N LEU A 118 1.79 -15.58 8.01
CA LEU A 118 2.71 -14.51 7.61
C LEU A 118 3.91 -14.99 6.78
N LYS A 119 4.40 -16.21 7.07
CA LYS A 119 5.57 -16.79 6.41
C LYS A 119 5.29 -17.24 4.98
N ASP A 120 4.03 -17.47 4.63
CA ASP A 120 3.60 -17.87 3.29
C ASP A 120 3.52 -16.68 2.33
N ILE A 121 3.68 -15.45 2.84
CA ILE A 121 3.61 -14.22 2.06
C ILE A 121 5.01 -13.69 1.78
N ASP A 122 5.33 -13.59 0.49
CA ASP A 122 6.64 -13.13 0.01
C ASP A 122 6.69 -11.65 -0.36
N THR A 123 5.53 -11.01 -0.56
CA THR A 123 5.45 -9.60 -0.92
C THR A 123 4.20 -8.97 -0.31
N TRP A 124 4.41 -7.82 0.34
CA TRP A 124 3.36 -7.02 0.95
C TRP A 124 3.32 -5.67 0.24
N GLU A 125 2.29 -5.43 -0.56
CA GLU A 125 2.00 -4.12 -1.15
C GLU A 125 0.80 -3.51 -0.42
N ILE A 126 1.09 -2.62 0.52
CA ILE A 126 0.12 -2.03 1.43
C ILE A 126 0.05 -0.52 1.20
N HIS A 127 -1.17 0.00 1.10
CA HIS A 127 -1.44 1.42 0.92
C HIS A 127 -0.81 2.27 2.04
N GLU A 128 0.10 3.17 1.68
CA GLU A 128 0.80 4.07 2.61
C GLU A 128 0.12 5.43 2.68
N ALA A 129 -0.98 5.54 3.44
CA ALA A 129 -1.64 6.84 3.63
C ALA A 129 -0.74 7.82 4.41
N PHE A 130 -0.10 7.31 5.46
CA PHE A 130 0.87 8.01 6.31
C PHE A 130 1.89 7.00 6.82
N ALA A 131 3.14 7.42 7.08
CA ALA A 131 4.13 6.55 7.70
C ALA A 131 3.66 6.08 9.09
N GLY A 132 3.09 7.00 9.88
CA GLY A 132 2.52 6.69 11.20
C GLY A 132 1.35 5.71 11.14
N GLN A 133 0.57 5.71 10.05
CA GLN A 133 -0.53 4.75 9.86
C GLN A 133 0.01 3.33 9.68
N ILE A 134 1.04 3.15 8.85
CA ILE A 134 1.67 1.83 8.65
C ILE A 134 2.29 1.32 9.95
N VAL A 135 3.08 2.16 10.62
CA VAL A 135 3.72 1.79 11.89
C VAL A 135 2.67 1.43 12.96
N ALA A 136 1.58 2.18 13.05
CA ALA A 136 0.48 1.86 13.97
C ALA A 136 -0.20 0.52 13.65
N ASN A 137 -0.42 0.20 12.37
CA ASN A 137 -0.98 -1.09 11.97
C ASN A 137 -0.05 -2.25 12.31
N LEU A 138 1.26 -2.12 12.05
CA LEU A 138 2.26 -3.13 12.41
C LEU A 138 2.32 -3.35 13.94
N LYS A 139 2.28 -2.26 14.71
CA LYS A 139 2.23 -2.33 16.18
C LYS A 139 0.95 -2.98 16.70
N ALA A 140 -0.20 -2.73 16.06
CA ALA A 140 -1.46 -3.39 16.41
C ALA A 140 -1.39 -4.90 16.15
N LEU A 141 -0.84 -5.33 15.01
CA LEU A 141 -0.65 -6.74 14.68
C LEU A 141 0.33 -7.46 15.62
N ASP A 142 1.36 -6.76 16.11
CA ASP A 142 2.35 -7.31 17.04
C ASP A 142 1.99 -7.13 18.53
N SER A 143 0.78 -6.61 18.82
CA SER A 143 0.29 -6.40 20.18
C SER A 143 -0.65 -7.53 20.59
N GLU A 144 -0.28 -8.28 21.64
CA GLU A 144 -1.17 -9.28 22.22
C GLU A 144 -2.46 -8.67 22.74
N TRP A 145 -2.37 -7.51 23.39
CA TRP A 145 -3.53 -6.81 23.94
C TRP A 145 -4.51 -6.46 22.82
N PHE A 146 -4.04 -5.86 21.72
CA PHE A 146 -4.90 -5.50 20.61
C PHE A 146 -5.55 -6.73 19.97
N CYS A 147 -4.75 -7.78 19.73
CA CYS A 147 -5.24 -9.02 19.11
C CYS A 147 -6.27 -9.75 19.98
N LYS A 148 -6.08 -9.77 21.30
CA LYS A 148 -7.05 -10.33 22.26
C LYS A 148 -8.32 -9.48 22.32
N THR A 149 -8.18 -8.17 22.54
CA THR A 149 -9.30 -7.27 22.80
C THR A 149 -10.17 -7.00 21.57
N TYR A 150 -9.56 -6.84 20.40
CA TYR A 150 -10.27 -6.40 19.19
C TYR A 150 -10.39 -7.46 18.10
N LEU A 151 -9.46 -8.41 18.04
CA LEU A 151 -9.46 -9.47 17.01
C LEU A 151 -9.98 -10.81 17.53
N GLY A 152 -10.13 -10.98 18.84
CA GLY A 152 -10.54 -12.24 19.47
C GLY A 152 -9.51 -13.36 19.29
N LEU A 153 -8.23 -13.02 19.16
CA LEU A 153 -7.12 -13.97 19.07
C LEU A 153 -6.53 -14.25 20.46
N ASN A 154 -5.99 -15.45 20.67
CA ASN A 154 -5.40 -15.82 21.97
C ASN A 154 -3.98 -15.28 22.18
N GLU A 155 -3.33 -14.83 21.13
CA GLU A 155 -1.97 -14.29 21.10
C GLU A 155 -1.87 -13.19 20.04
N LYS A 156 -0.74 -12.51 19.95
CA LYS A 156 -0.48 -11.55 18.89
C LYS A 156 -0.47 -12.24 17.53
N PHE A 157 -0.94 -11.56 16.49
CA PHE A 157 -0.88 -12.10 15.14
C PHE A 157 0.57 -12.15 14.61
N GLY A 158 1.35 -11.12 14.94
CA GLY A 158 2.74 -10.94 14.51
C GLY A 158 2.88 -9.87 13.43
N SER A 159 4.06 -9.24 13.38
CA SER A 159 4.41 -8.31 12.31
C SER A 159 4.90 -9.03 11.06
N PRO A 160 4.43 -8.63 9.86
CA PRO A 160 5.03 -9.02 8.59
C PRO A 160 6.53 -8.69 8.52
N ASP A 161 7.28 -9.46 7.74
CA ASP A 161 8.68 -9.19 7.44
C ASP A 161 8.79 -7.92 6.59
N LEU A 162 9.40 -6.87 7.15
CA LEU A 162 9.52 -5.57 6.50
C LEU A 162 10.49 -5.58 5.31
N SER A 163 11.34 -6.59 5.16
CA SER A 163 12.15 -6.76 3.94
C SER A 163 11.33 -7.17 2.72
N LYS A 164 10.06 -7.54 2.93
CA LYS A 164 9.09 -7.91 1.90
C LYS A 164 8.02 -6.82 1.70
N TRP A 165 8.16 -5.65 2.34
CA TRP A 165 7.13 -4.63 2.43
C TRP A 165 7.39 -3.45 1.52
N ASN A 166 6.49 -3.19 0.57
CA ASN A 166 6.52 -2.05 -0.36
C ASN A 166 7.91 -1.87 -1.01
N ASN A 167 8.51 -2.96 -1.48
CA ASN A 167 9.91 -2.99 -1.93
C ASN A 167 10.19 -2.03 -3.09
N TRP A 168 9.17 -1.65 -3.85
CA TRP A 168 9.27 -0.69 -4.95
C TRP A 168 8.80 0.71 -4.59
N GLY A 169 8.53 0.97 -3.31
CA GLY A 169 7.89 2.17 -2.81
C GLY A 169 6.36 2.07 -2.87
N GLY A 170 5.70 2.79 -1.96
CA GLY A 170 4.26 2.85 -1.87
C GLY A 170 3.70 4.24 -2.13
N SER A 171 2.45 4.44 -1.71
CA SER A 171 1.69 5.65 -1.98
C SER A 171 2.24 6.92 -1.34
N LEU A 172 3.06 6.80 -0.29
CA LEU A 172 3.68 7.95 0.35
C LEU A 172 4.69 8.61 -0.58
N SER A 173 5.43 7.82 -1.38
CA SER A 173 6.42 8.32 -2.32
C SER A 173 5.90 8.45 -3.76
N ILE A 174 5.01 7.57 -4.20
CA ILE A 174 4.52 7.54 -5.59
C ILE A 174 3.28 8.42 -5.76
N GLY A 175 2.34 8.36 -4.82
CA GLY A 175 1.08 9.08 -4.86
C GLY A 175 -0.12 8.23 -4.43
N HIS A 176 -1.20 8.91 -4.03
CA HIS A 176 -2.48 8.31 -3.66
C HIS A 176 -3.65 8.95 -4.43
N PRO A 177 -3.79 8.70 -5.74
CA PRO A 177 -5.02 9.04 -6.44
C PRO A 177 -6.13 8.13 -5.94
N PHE A 178 -7.11 8.71 -5.25
CA PHE A 178 -8.22 7.98 -4.64
C PHE A 178 -8.91 7.09 -5.69
N ALA A 179 -9.28 5.88 -5.29
CA ALA A 179 -9.81 4.80 -6.13
C ALA A 179 -8.87 4.24 -7.23
N ALA A 180 -7.83 4.96 -7.67
CA ALA A 180 -6.87 4.45 -8.66
C ALA A 180 -5.69 3.69 -8.01
N THR A 181 -5.30 4.01 -6.78
CA THR A 181 -4.19 3.34 -6.07
C THR A 181 -4.36 1.83 -5.90
N GLY A 182 -5.60 1.35 -5.74
CA GLY A 182 -5.88 -0.07 -5.49
C GLY A 182 -5.35 -0.98 -6.58
N VAL A 183 -5.59 -0.63 -7.85
CA VAL A 183 -5.10 -1.40 -8.99
C VAL A 183 -3.57 -1.35 -9.06
N ARG A 184 -2.94 -0.19 -8.82
CA ARG A 184 -1.48 -0.05 -8.78
C ARG A 184 -0.84 -0.98 -7.74
N LEU A 185 -1.42 -1.07 -6.53
CA LEU A 185 -0.97 -2.02 -5.50
C LEU A 185 -1.00 -3.46 -6.02
N CYS A 186 -2.12 -3.91 -6.60
CA CYS A 186 -2.22 -5.26 -7.15
C CYS A 186 -1.22 -5.50 -8.29
N MET A 187 -0.98 -4.51 -9.15
CA MET A 187 -0.03 -4.63 -10.25
C MET A 187 1.42 -4.69 -9.78
N HIS A 188 1.79 -3.88 -8.77
CA HIS A 188 3.10 -3.98 -8.12
C HIS A 188 3.32 -5.35 -7.48
N THR A 189 2.31 -5.94 -6.84
CA THR A 189 2.43 -7.29 -6.25
C THR A 189 2.67 -8.38 -7.29
N ALA A 190 2.13 -8.22 -8.50
CA ALA A 190 2.17 -9.22 -9.56
C ALA A 190 3.42 -9.12 -10.46
N ASN A 191 4.31 -8.14 -10.23
CA ASN A 191 5.50 -7.85 -11.04
C ASN A 191 6.78 -8.23 -10.30
#